data_AF-A0A3A4JQU1-F1
#
_entry.id   AF-A0A3A4JQU1-F1
#
_cell.length_a   1.000
_cell.length_b   1.000
_cell.length_c   1.000
_cell.angle_alpha   90.00
_cell.angle_beta   90.00
_cell.angle_gamma   90.00
#
_symmetry.space_group_name_H-M   'P 1'
#
loop_
_entity.id
_entity.type
_entity.pdbx_description
1 polymer ?
#
loop_
_entity_poly.entity_id
_entity_poly.type
_entity_poly.pdbx_seq_one_letter_code
_entity_poly.pdbx_strand_id
1 'polypeptide(L)'
;MILELIQNVALLVTLAVGLQILARRFEGRPLLYGLTTGVLFGAVGIAGMMTPMRFSPGVIYDGRSIVLSLAGLFGGPIAAIPAAVLCGAYRMHLGGAGALAGVSVVIEATALGVALHRLRQRNEAWVNPMRLWLFGLLVHVIMLLLQLMIPNSGWALLRRIGPSVLVFYPLGFLLIAQIFLDGERRRKAVKALRESEERYRGMFDNNHAVMLLLDPDQGRIVDANPAACDFYGWPADRLSRRRFPRRPSPAASRRRAKAPASPSPAAPGGWSCCASPWTPASRPSTRR
;
A
#
# COMPACT_ATOMS: atom_id res chain seq x y z
N MET A 1 -23.28 7.45 24.11
CA MET A 1 -22.44 8.41 23.36
C MET A 1 -21.00 7.92 23.15
N ILE A 2 -20.13 7.81 24.17
CA ILE A 2 -18.73 7.37 23.95
C ILE A 2 -18.66 5.92 23.43
N LEU A 3 -19.45 5.00 24.01
CA LEU A 3 -19.49 3.61 23.57
C LEU A 3 -19.93 3.44 22.11
N GLU A 4 -20.93 4.21 21.68
CA GLU A 4 -21.44 4.21 20.29
C GLU A 4 -20.41 4.78 19.32
N LEU A 5 -19.65 5.81 19.74
CA LEU A 5 -18.54 6.35 18.95
C LEU A 5 -17.42 5.32 18.78
N ILE A 6 -17.08 4.59 19.85
CA ILE A 6 -16.08 3.51 19.80
C ILE A 6 -16.54 2.38 18.87
N GLN A 7 -17.81 1.97 18.93
CA GLN A 7 -18.36 0.93 18.05
C GLN A 7 -18.30 1.34 16.56
N ASN A 8 -18.63 2.59 16.25
CA ASN A 8 -18.54 3.13 14.89
C ASN A 8 -17.09 3.16 14.38
N VAL A 9 -16.14 3.57 15.23
CA VAL A 9 -14.70 3.52 14.87
C VAL A 9 -14.24 2.08 14.67
N ALA A 10 -14.66 1.13 15.51
CA ALA A 10 -14.30 -0.29 15.38
C ALA A 10 -14.83 -0.90 14.07
N LEU A 11 -16.06 -0.57 13.66
CA LEU A 11 -16.62 -0.97 12.37
C LEU A 11 -15.79 -0.42 11.20
N LEU A 12 -15.37 0.85 11.27
CA LEU A 12 -14.55 1.50 10.25
C LEU A 12 -13.13 0.93 10.16
N VAL A 13 -12.53 0.55 11.29
CA VAL A 13 -11.24 -0.14 11.33
C VAL A 13 -11.37 -1.56 10.75
N THR A 14 -12.43 -2.28 11.12
CA THR A 14 -12.71 -3.62 10.58
C THR A 14 -12.87 -3.57 9.06
N LEU A 15 -13.56 -2.55 8.54
CA LEU A 15 -13.68 -2.28 7.12
C LEU A 15 -12.32 -2.04 6.45
N ALA A 16 -11.44 -1.25 7.08
CA ALA A 16 -10.08 -1.01 6.58
C ALA A 16 -9.32 -2.32 6.39
N VAL A 17 -9.39 -3.22 7.37
CA VAL A 17 -8.75 -4.54 7.31
C VAL A 17 -9.42 -5.44 6.26
N GLY A 18 -10.75 -5.44 6.19
CA GLY A 18 -11.51 -6.22 5.21
C GLY A 18 -11.14 -5.85 3.77
N LEU A 19 -11.04 -4.55 3.47
CA LEU A 19 -10.64 -4.07 2.14
C LEU A 19 -9.19 -4.40 1.82
N GLN A 20 -8.33 -4.41 2.84
CA GLN A 20 -6.98 -4.90 2.66
C GLN A 20 -6.97 -6.37 2.20
N ILE A 21 -7.75 -7.24 2.82
CA ILE A 21 -7.84 -8.66 2.42
C ILE A 21 -8.41 -8.75 1.00
N LEU A 22 -9.46 -7.99 0.71
CA LEU A 22 -10.17 -8.01 -0.58
C LEU A 22 -9.28 -7.60 -1.75
N ALA A 23 -8.48 -6.54 -1.60
CA ALA A 23 -7.57 -6.10 -2.65
C ALA A 23 -6.42 -7.08 -2.92
N ARG A 24 -6.08 -7.96 -1.97
CA ARG A 24 -5.14 -9.08 -2.24
C ARG A 24 -5.84 -10.23 -2.99
N ARG A 25 -7.11 -10.48 -2.68
CA ARG A 25 -7.86 -11.62 -3.25
C ARG A 25 -8.29 -11.39 -4.70
N PHE A 26 -8.60 -10.15 -5.07
CA PHE A 26 -9.10 -9.78 -6.40
C PHE A 26 -8.05 -9.04 -7.25
N GLU A 27 -6.77 -9.29 -7.01
CA GLU A 27 -5.69 -8.75 -7.82
C GLU A 27 -5.88 -9.17 -9.29
N GLY A 28 -5.98 -8.20 -10.20
CA GLY A 28 -6.23 -8.43 -11.64
C GLY A 28 -7.69 -8.35 -12.12
N ARG A 29 -8.69 -8.18 -11.24
CA ARG A 29 -10.11 -8.01 -11.64
C ARG A 29 -10.71 -6.71 -11.06
N PRO A 30 -10.46 -5.54 -11.68
CA PRO A 30 -10.80 -4.23 -11.10
C PRO A 30 -12.30 -4.01 -10.90
N LEU A 31 -13.15 -4.55 -11.80
CA LEU A 31 -14.60 -4.43 -11.69
C LEU A 31 -15.15 -5.21 -10.48
N LEU A 32 -14.73 -6.48 -10.31
CA LEU A 32 -15.15 -7.30 -9.18
C LEU A 32 -14.64 -6.73 -7.85
N TYR A 33 -13.39 -6.25 -7.83
CA TYR A 33 -12.85 -5.58 -6.65
C TYR A 33 -13.68 -4.33 -6.28
N GLY A 34 -14.03 -3.49 -7.25
CA GLY A 34 -14.85 -2.30 -7.01
C GLY A 34 -16.25 -2.65 -6.49
N LEU A 35 -16.93 -3.62 -7.11
CA LEU A 35 -18.28 -4.04 -6.72
C LEU A 35 -18.29 -4.63 -5.30
N THR A 36 -17.39 -5.57 -5.02
CA THR A 36 -17.28 -6.22 -3.70
C THR A 36 -16.89 -5.23 -2.61
N THR A 37 -15.98 -4.29 -2.91
CA THR A 37 -15.64 -3.16 -2.03
C THR A 37 -16.86 -2.29 -1.75
N GLY A 38 -17.65 -1.95 -2.77
CA GLY A 38 -18.87 -1.16 -2.62
C GLY A 38 -19.93 -1.85 -1.75
N VAL A 39 -20.13 -3.15 -1.94
CA VAL A 39 -21.04 -3.94 -1.09
C VAL A 39 -20.56 -3.95 0.36
N LEU A 40 -19.26 -4.10 0.60
CA LEU A 40 -18.70 -4.08 1.95
C LEU A 40 -18.87 -2.71 2.64
N PHE A 41 -18.60 -1.61 1.93
CA PHE A 41 -18.88 -0.25 2.41
C PHE A 41 -20.38 -0.07 2.72
N GLY A 42 -21.26 -0.56 1.84
CA GLY A 42 -22.71 -0.53 2.06
C GLY A 42 -23.14 -1.31 3.30
N ALA A 43 -22.61 -2.53 3.49
CA ALA A 43 -22.90 -3.35 4.66
C ALA A 43 -22.45 -2.67 5.97
N VAL A 44 -21.26 -2.06 5.97
CA VAL A 44 -20.76 -1.31 7.13
C VAL A 44 -21.57 -0.05 7.39
N GLY A 45 -22.01 0.65 6.34
CA GLY A 45 -22.91 1.79 6.46
C GLY A 45 -24.26 1.40 7.08
N ILE A 46 -24.83 0.26 6.65
CA ILE A 46 -26.06 -0.31 7.23
C ILE A 46 -25.83 -0.71 8.70
N ALA A 47 -24.72 -1.37 9.02
CA ALA A 47 -24.39 -1.72 10.40
C ALA A 47 -24.28 -0.48 11.31
N GLY A 48 -23.70 0.61 10.80
CA GLY A 48 -23.69 1.91 11.49
C GLY A 48 -25.09 2.50 11.69
N MET A 49 -26.00 2.32 10.71
CA MET A 49 -27.41 2.74 10.84
C MET A 49 -28.20 1.88 11.85
N MET A 50 -27.81 0.61 12.05
CA MET A 50 -28.44 -0.30 13.03
C MET A 50 -28.07 0.02 14.48
N THR A 51 -27.00 0.76 14.70
CA THR A 51 -26.53 1.22 16.03
C THR A 51 -26.62 2.76 16.13
N PRO A 52 -27.82 3.35 15.92
CA PRO A 52 -27.94 4.78 15.82
C PRO A 52 -27.76 5.45 17.18
N MET A 53 -27.04 6.58 17.22
CA MET A 53 -27.07 7.44 18.40
C MET A 53 -28.46 8.08 18.51
N ARG A 54 -29.25 7.66 19.50
CA ARG A 54 -30.63 8.13 19.70
C ARG A 54 -30.63 9.41 20.53
N PHE A 55 -30.82 10.56 19.87
CA PHE A 55 -30.85 11.86 20.54
C PHE A 55 -32.27 12.40 20.80
N SER A 56 -33.27 11.94 20.04
CA SER A 56 -34.71 12.27 20.13
C SER A 56 -35.53 11.22 19.32
N PRO A 57 -36.83 10.96 19.60
CA PRO A 57 -37.64 10.02 18.82
C PRO A 57 -37.64 10.39 17.32
N GLY A 58 -37.25 9.44 16.46
CA GLY A 58 -37.27 9.60 15.00
C GLY A 58 -36.04 10.25 14.36
N VAL A 59 -35.05 10.70 15.15
CA VAL A 59 -33.82 11.32 14.65
C VAL A 59 -32.62 10.41 14.91
N ILE A 60 -32.08 9.82 13.84
CA ILE A 60 -30.97 8.85 13.85
C ILE A 60 -29.72 9.51 13.27
N TYR A 61 -28.62 9.52 14.04
CA TYR A 61 -27.29 9.93 13.60
C TYR A 61 -26.32 8.75 13.70
N ASP A 62 -25.58 8.51 12.64
CA ASP A 62 -24.62 7.43 12.50
C ASP A 62 -23.35 7.92 11.78
N GLY A 63 -22.34 7.07 11.67
CA GLY A 63 -21.08 7.36 10.98
C GLY A 63 -21.13 7.20 9.45
N ARG A 64 -22.31 7.11 8.83
CA ARG A 64 -22.42 6.72 7.40
C ARG A 64 -21.81 7.70 6.42
N SER A 65 -21.83 9.00 6.73
CA SER A 65 -21.23 10.04 5.88
C SER A 65 -19.74 9.75 5.68
N ILE A 66 -19.04 9.36 6.75
CA ILE A 66 -17.63 8.97 6.71
C ILE A 66 -17.45 7.73 5.83
N VAL A 67 -18.25 6.67 6.07
CA VAL A 67 -18.19 5.42 5.29
C VAL A 67 -18.38 5.67 3.79
N LEU A 68 -19.41 6.45 3.42
CA LEU A 68 -19.77 6.73 2.02
C LEU A 68 -18.77 7.66 1.32
N SER A 69 -18.26 8.68 2.02
CA SER A 69 -17.19 9.52 1.49
C SER A 69 -15.90 8.74 1.28
N LEU A 70 -15.55 7.80 2.17
CA LEU A 70 -14.41 6.91 1.99
C LEU A 70 -14.64 5.92 0.83
N ALA A 71 -15.85 5.38 0.68
CA ALA A 71 -16.20 4.51 -0.45
C ALA A 71 -15.97 5.22 -1.79
N GLY A 72 -16.42 6.48 -1.89
CA GLY A 72 -16.14 7.36 -3.02
C GLY A 72 -14.66 7.65 -3.22
N LEU A 73 -13.96 8.06 -2.15
CA LEU A 73 -12.55 8.44 -2.20
C LEU A 73 -11.65 7.29 -2.67
N PHE A 74 -11.81 6.10 -2.09
CA PHE A 74 -10.91 4.97 -2.34
C PHE A 74 -11.38 4.08 -3.48
N GLY A 75 -12.68 3.77 -3.52
CA GLY A 75 -13.26 2.86 -4.51
C GLY A 75 -13.84 3.55 -5.76
N GLY A 76 -13.88 4.88 -5.80
CA GLY A 76 -14.39 5.62 -6.95
C GLY A 76 -15.88 5.36 -7.22
N PRO A 77 -16.40 5.70 -8.42
CA PRO A 77 -17.82 5.52 -8.73
C PRO A 77 -18.27 4.04 -8.68
N ILE A 78 -17.38 3.11 -9.02
CA ILE A 78 -17.69 1.67 -9.09
C ILE A 78 -18.02 1.10 -7.71
N ALA A 79 -17.33 1.53 -6.65
CA ALA A 79 -17.66 1.12 -5.28
C ALA A 79 -18.72 2.03 -4.62
N ALA A 80 -18.68 3.32 -4.95
CA ALA A 80 -19.58 4.33 -4.39
C ALA A 80 -21.06 4.06 -4.70
N ILE A 81 -21.38 3.71 -5.95
CA ILE A 81 -22.76 3.52 -6.38
C ILE A 81 -23.43 2.36 -5.63
N PRO A 82 -22.87 1.13 -5.57
CA PRO A 82 -23.43 0.05 -4.76
C PRO A 82 -23.60 0.41 -3.30
N ALA A 83 -22.61 1.08 -2.69
CA ALA A 83 -22.67 1.50 -1.29
C ALA A 83 -23.81 2.50 -1.05
N ALA A 84 -23.95 3.50 -1.92
CA ALA A 84 -25.00 4.50 -1.84
C ALA A 84 -26.40 3.90 -2.06
N VAL A 85 -26.55 2.96 -2.99
CA VAL A 85 -27.82 2.25 -3.22
C VAL A 85 -28.22 1.45 -1.99
N LEU A 86 -27.31 0.67 -1.41
CA LEU A 86 -27.59 -0.14 -0.22
C LEU A 86 -27.98 0.74 0.98
N CYS A 87 -27.16 1.75 1.29
CA CYS A 87 -27.40 2.67 2.40
C CYS A 87 -28.66 3.53 2.18
N GLY A 88 -28.87 4.02 0.96
CA GLY A 88 -30.04 4.82 0.60
C GLY A 88 -31.33 4.03 0.70
N ALA A 89 -31.36 2.80 0.18
CA ALA A 89 -32.51 1.91 0.28
C ALA A 89 -32.82 1.54 1.73
N TYR A 90 -31.80 1.19 2.53
CA TYR A 90 -31.99 0.90 3.95
C TYR A 90 -32.48 2.14 4.73
N ARG A 91 -31.98 3.33 4.39
CA ARG A 91 -32.43 4.57 5.02
C ARG A 91 -33.90 4.89 4.69
N MET A 92 -34.32 4.67 3.45
CA MET A 92 -35.73 4.81 3.06
C MET A 92 -36.61 3.79 3.78
N HIS A 93 -36.12 2.56 3.98
CA HIS A 93 -36.83 1.52 4.72
C HIS A 93 -37.02 1.86 6.21
N LEU A 94 -36.03 2.48 6.86
CA LEU A 94 -36.16 2.94 8.25
C LEU A 94 -37.25 4.02 8.44
N GLY A 95 -37.55 4.81 7.40
CA GLY A 95 -38.54 5.87 7.44
C GLY A 95 -38.22 7.00 8.44
N GLY A 96 -39.25 7.76 8.81
CA GLY A 96 -39.19 8.86 9.78
C GLY A 96 -39.01 10.26 9.17
N ALA A 97 -39.21 11.29 10.00
CA ALA A 97 -39.19 12.70 9.58
C ALA A 97 -37.85 13.15 8.96
N GLY A 98 -36.75 12.46 9.26
CA GLY A 98 -35.43 12.70 8.69
C GLY A 98 -35.04 11.77 7.53
N ALA A 99 -35.99 11.10 6.86
CA ALA A 99 -35.70 10.18 5.76
C ALA A 99 -35.08 10.93 4.56
N LEU A 100 -35.74 11.99 4.09
CA LEU A 100 -35.26 12.81 2.97
C LEU A 100 -33.89 13.44 3.25
N ALA A 101 -33.70 14.05 4.41
CA ALA A 101 -32.41 14.56 4.83
C ALA A 101 -31.33 13.46 4.85
N GLY A 102 -31.70 12.25 5.31
CA GLY A 102 -30.80 11.11 5.32
C GLY A 102 -30.36 10.63 3.93
N VAL A 103 -31.27 10.57 2.96
CA VAL A 103 -30.93 10.22 1.57
C VAL A 103 -30.11 11.32 0.91
N SER A 104 -30.43 12.60 1.15
CA SER A 104 -29.61 13.72 0.66
C SER A 104 -28.16 13.62 1.17
N VAL A 105 -27.95 13.25 2.44
CA VAL A 105 -26.60 13.00 3.00
C VAL A 105 -25.91 11.82 2.31
N VAL A 106 -26.63 10.75 1.96
CA VAL A 106 -26.05 9.63 1.21
C VAL A 106 -25.54 10.11 -0.14
N ILE A 107 -26.35 10.88 -0.87
CA ILE A 107 -26.00 11.40 -2.20
C ILE A 107 -24.81 12.36 -2.10
N GLU A 108 -24.85 13.30 -1.16
CA GLU A 108 -23.81 14.32 -0.94
C GLU A 108 -22.47 13.70 -0.57
N ALA A 109 -22.42 12.87 0.49
CA ALA A 109 -21.19 12.24 0.94
C ALA A 109 -20.53 11.39 -0.15
N THR A 110 -21.36 10.68 -0.94
CA THR A 110 -20.91 9.85 -2.06
C THR A 110 -20.38 10.71 -3.20
N ALA A 111 -21.11 11.76 -3.59
CA ALA A 111 -20.72 12.65 -4.68
C ALA A 111 -19.40 13.37 -4.38
N LEU A 112 -19.25 13.91 -3.18
CA LEU A 112 -18.01 14.57 -2.74
C LEU A 112 -16.84 13.57 -2.66
N GLY A 113 -17.08 12.36 -2.15
CA GLY A 113 -16.06 11.31 -2.11
C GLY A 113 -15.55 10.96 -3.52
N VAL A 114 -16.46 10.77 -4.49
CA VAL A 114 -16.10 10.50 -5.89
C VAL A 114 -15.43 11.71 -6.54
N ALA A 115 -15.83 12.94 -6.19
CA ALA A 115 -15.16 14.14 -6.67
C ALA A 115 -13.70 14.18 -6.19
N LEU A 116 -13.45 13.92 -4.90
CA LEU A 116 -12.10 13.86 -4.35
C LEU A 116 -11.29 12.71 -4.96
N HIS A 117 -11.92 11.57 -5.28
CA HIS A 117 -11.28 10.49 -6.01
C HIS A 117 -10.75 10.93 -7.38
N ARG A 118 -11.54 11.71 -8.14
CA ARG A 118 -11.09 12.26 -9.43
C ARG A 118 -9.98 13.31 -9.25
N LEU A 119 -10.08 14.14 -8.21
CA LEU A 119 -9.06 15.15 -7.90
C LEU A 119 -7.73 14.53 -7.49
N ARG A 120 -7.72 13.47 -6.67
CA ARG A 120 -6.48 12.76 -6.28
C ARG A 120 -5.80 12.07 -7.46
N GLN A 121 -6.55 11.60 -8.45
CA GLN A 121 -5.97 11.01 -9.66
C GLN A 121 -5.28 12.06 -10.54
N ARG A 122 -5.72 13.32 -10.49
CA ARG A 122 -5.07 14.43 -11.21
C ARG A 122 -3.87 14.99 -10.47
N ASN A 123 -3.93 15.05 -9.14
CA ASN A 123 -2.86 15.60 -8.32
C ASN A 123 -2.84 14.95 -6.92
N GLU A 124 -1.73 14.29 -6.60
CA GLU A 124 -1.55 13.62 -5.29
C GLU A 124 -1.53 14.61 -4.11
N ALA A 125 -1.35 15.92 -4.34
CA ALA A 125 -1.44 16.91 -3.27
C ALA A 125 -2.82 16.93 -2.58
N TRP A 126 -3.90 16.44 -3.23
CA TRP A 126 -5.23 16.31 -2.64
C TRP A 126 -5.33 15.26 -1.52
N VAL A 127 -4.36 14.34 -1.41
CA VAL A 127 -4.29 13.37 -0.30
C VAL A 127 -3.38 13.83 0.85
N ASN A 128 -3.00 15.11 0.87
CA ASN A 128 -2.32 15.71 2.02
C ASN A 128 -3.26 15.72 3.26
N PRO A 129 -2.77 15.35 4.46
CA PRO A 129 -3.55 15.39 5.69
C PRO A 129 -4.37 16.66 5.91
N MET A 130 -3.81 17.84 5.63
CA MET A 130 -4.51 19.12 5.80
C MET A 130 -5.73 19.23 4.86
N ARG A 131 -5.57 18.84 3.58
CA ARG A 131 -6.66 18.91 2.60
C ARG A 131 -7.73 17.86 2.87
N LEU A 132 -7.34 16.69 3.36
CA LEU A 132 -8.28 15.64 3.78
C LEU A 132 -9.09 16.06 5.01
N TRP A 133 -8.48 16.76 5.96
CA TRP A 133 -9.19 17.34 7.09
C TRP A 133 -10.20 18.41 6.64
N LEU A 134 -9.78 19.34 5.77
CA LEU A 134 -10.67 20.37 5.19
C LEU A 134 -11.82 19.74 4.40
N PHE A 135 -11.55 18.69 3.62
CA PHE A 135 -12.57 17.94 2.91
C PHE A 135 -13.54 17.25 3.89
N GLY A 136 -13.02 16.58 4.92
CA GLY A 136 -13.85 15.98 5.96
C GLY A 136 -14.73 17.03 6.65
N LEU A 137 -14.19 18.22 6.94
CA LEU A 137 -14.95 19.34 7.48
C LEU A 137 -16.06 19.79 6.51
N LEU A 138 -15.75 19.95 5.23
CA LEU A 138 -16.70 20.34 4.19
C LEU A 138 -17.89 19.37 4.11
N VAL A 139 -17.62 18.06 4.04
CA VAL A 139 -18.67 17.02 4.03
C VAL A 139 -19.58 17.17 5.25
N HIS A 140 -19.01 17.33 6.45
CA HIS A 140 -19.82 17.39 7.66
C HIS A 140 -20.56 18.73 7.83
N VAL A 141 -20.03 19.83 7.30
CA VAL A 141 -20.75 21.11 7.23
C VAL A 141 -21.96 20.97 6.32
N ILE A 142 -21.79 20.42 5.12
CA ILE A 142 -22.92 20.25 4.19
C ILE A 142 -23.93 19.24 4.75
N MET A 143 -23.46 18.13 5.31
CA MET A 143 -24.30 17.18 6.02
C MET A 143 -25.16 17.85 7.10
N LEU A 144 -24.59 18.79 7.89
CA LEU A 144 -25.32 19.53 8.91
C LEU A 144 -26.32 20.54 8.32
N LEU A 145 -25.99 21.18 7.20
CA LEU A 145 -26.92 22.06 6.47
C LEU A 145 -28.13 21.29 5.93
N LEU A 146 -27.93 20.06 5.47
CA LEU A 146 -29.03 19.20 4.99
C LEU A 146 -30.05 18.85 6.08
N GLN A 147 -29.71 19.05 7.36
CA GLN A 147 -30.60 18.78 8.48
C GLN A 147 -31.67 19.86 8.67
N LEU A 148 -31.51 21.00 8.00
CA LEU A 148 -32.56 22.01 7.90
C LEU A 148 -33.77 21.52 7.10
N MET A 149 -33.63 20.44 6.31
CA MET A 149 -34.75 19.78 5.65
C MET A 149 -35.66 19.03 6.63
N ILE A 150 -35.25 18.84 7.90
CA ILE A 150 -36.09 18.21 8.93
C ILE A 150 -37.06 19.26 9.49
N PRO A 151 -38.37 19.15 9.24
CA PRO A 151 -39.33 20.15 9.67
C PRO A 151 -39.37 20.28 11.20
N ASN A 152 -39.47 21.51 11.69
CA ASN A 152 -39.62 21.91 13.11
C ASN A 152 -38.49 21.53 14.07
N SER A 153 -37.55 20.65 13.68
CA SER A 153 -36.50 20.12 14.57
C SER A 153 -35.07 20.38 14.10
N GLY A 154 -34.87 20.72 12.81
CA GLY A 154 -33.53 20.84 12.22
C GLY A 154 -32.59 21.82 12.96
N TRP A 155 -33.10 23.02 13.29
CA TRP A 155 -32.30 24.05 13.97
C TRP A 155 -31.88 23.67 15.41
N ALA A 156 -32.82 23.11 16.19
CA ALA A 156 -32.54 22.65 17.55
C ALA A 156 -31.48 21.54 17.55
N LEU A 157 -31.54 20.68 16.54
CA LEU A 157 -30.61 19.58 16.37
C LEU A 157 -29.21 20.05 15.97
N LEU A 158 -29.13 21.05 15.08
CA LEU A 158 -27.88 21.67 14.65
C LEU A 158 -27.12 22.29 15.84
N ARG A 159 -27.80 23.04 16.72
CA ARG A 159 -27.19 23.60 17.94
C ARG A 159 -26.72 22.54 18.92
N ARG A 160 -27.42 21.40 19.02
CA ARG A 160 -27.13 20.35 19.99
C ARG A 160 -26.04 19.39 19.55
N ILE A 161 -26.04 18.97 18.28
CA ILE A 161 -25.15 17.93 17.75
C ILE A 161 -24.01 18.52 16.90
N GLY A 162 -24.23 19.68 16.29
CA GLY A 162 -23.28 20.33 15.39
C GLY A 162 -21.86 20.48 15.94
N PRO A 163 -21.67 20.99 17.19
CA PRO A 163 -20.33 21.12 17.76
C PRO A 163 -19.59 19.78 17.87
N SER A 164 -20.27 18.74 18.36
CA SER A 164 -19.68 17.40 18.48
C SER A 164 -19.34 16.80 17.12
N VAL A 165 -20.24 16.92 16.14
CA VAL A 165 -20.01 16.39 14.78
C VAL A 165 -18.85 17.10 14.11
N LEU A 166 -18.78 18.43 14.16
CA LEU A 166 -17.72 19.21 13.51
C LEU A 166 -16.33 18.93 14.07
N VAL A 167 -16.22 18.48 15.32
CA VAL A 167 -14.93 18.09 15.92
C VAL A 167 -14.61 16.63 15.62
N PHE A 168 -15.50 15.70 15.97
CA PHE A 168 -15.18 14.28 15.95
C PHE A 168 -15.21 13.67 14.54
N TYR A 169 -16.15 14.07 13.70
CA TYR A 169 -16.35 13.38 12.41
C TYR A 169 -15.28 13.73 11.36
N PRO A 170 -14.88 15.00 11.17
CA PRO A 170 -13.74 15.33 10.29
C PRO A 170 -12.44 14.69 10.75
N LEU A 171 -12.22 14.60 12.07
CA LEU A 171 -11.05 13.92 12.64
C LEU A 171 -11.11 12.40 12.38
N GLY A 172 -12.28 11.79 12.57
CA GLY A 172 -12.50 10.37 12.27
C GLY A 172 -12.28 10.06 10.78
N PHE A 173 -12.83 10.90 9.89
CA PHE A 173 -12.60 10.80 8.45
C PHE A 173 -11.12 10.88 8.11
N LEU A 174 -10.41 11.88 8.65
CA LEU A 174 -8.97 12.06 8.43
C LEU A 174 -8.20 10.81 8.87
N LEU A 175 -8.44 10.34 10.09
CA LEU A 175 -7.73 9.20 10.67
C LEU A 175 -7.91 7.94 9.84
N ILE A 176 -9.15 7.64 9.43
CA ILE A 176 -9.42 6.46 8.61
C ILE A 176 -8.84 6.62 7.21
N ALA A 177 -8.95 7.81 6.61
CA ALA A 177 -8.34 8.07 5.31
C ALA A 177 -6.81 7.87 5.34
N GLN A 178 -6.13 8.27 6.41
CA GLN A 178 -4.69 8.03 6.57
C GLN A 178 -4.37 6.53 6.65
N ILE A 179 -5.10 5.76 7.47
CA ILE A 179 -4.91 4.30 7.59
C ILE A 179 -5.04 3.62 6.22
N PHE A 180 -6.03 4.03 5.43
CA PHE A 180 -6.23 3.50 4.09
C PHE A 180 -5.11 3.89 3.12
N LEU A 181 -4.71 5.16 3.11
CA LEU A 181 -3.63 5.67 2.26
C LEU A 181 -2.31 4.97 2.57
N ASP A 182 -2.00 4.77 3.84
CA ASP A 182 -0.80 4.04 4.25
C ASP A 182 -0.86 2.56 3.84
N GLY A 183 -2.06 1.96 3.91
CA GLY A 183 -2.32 0.63 3.36
C GLY A 183 -2.06 0.55 1.85
N GLU A 184 -2.51 1.53 1.06
CA GLU A 184 -2.27 1.62 -0.38
C GLU A 184 -0.77 1.82 -0.69
N ARG A 185 -0.11 2.76 0.00
CA ARG A 185 1.33 3.05 -0.15
C ARG A 185 2.18 1.81 0.15
N ARG A 186 1.90 1.13 1.26
CA ARG A 186 2.62 -0.09 1.65
C ARG A 186 2.51 -1.18 0.61
N ARG A 187 1.34 -1.38 0.01
CA ARG A 187 1.13 -2.37 -1.07
C ARG A 187 1.94 -2.03 -2.31
N LYS A 188 1.90 -0.77 -2.75
CA LYS A 188 2.68 -0.30 -3.90
C LYS A 188 4.18 -0.49 -3.67
N ALA A 189 4.67 -0.15 -2.48
CA ALA A 189 6.09 -0.32 -2.13
C ALA A 189 6.53 -1.79 -2.14
N VAL A 190 5.73 -2.70 -1.54
CA VAL A 190 6.03 -4.14 -1.54
C VAL A 190 6.01 -4.71 -2.96
N LYS A 191 5.04 -4.29 -3.79
CA LYS A 191 4.95 -4.72 -5.18
C LYS A 191 6.14 -4.24 -6.01
N ALA A 192 6.50 -2.97 -5.89
CA ALA A 192 7.66 -2.40 -6.58
C ALA A 192 8.97 -3.08 -6.16
N LEU A 193 9.13 -3.40 -4.87
CA LEU A 193 10.28 -4.15 -4.36
C LEU A 193 10.35 -5.55 -5.00
N ARG A 194 9.22 -6.27 -5.03
CA ARG A 194 9.15 -7.61 -5.61
C ARG A 194 9.45 -7.60 -7.11
N GLU A 195 8.87 -6.65 -7.86
CA GLU A 195 9.15 -6.49 -9.30
C GLU A 195 10.62 -6.14 -9.56
N SER A 196 11.24 -5.34 -8.69
CA SER A 196 12.68 -5.05 -8.76
C SER A 196 13.54 -6.27 -8.44
N GLU A 197 13.16 -7.08 -7.45
CA GLU A 197 13.88 -8.30 -7.07
C GLU A 197 13.78 -9.36 -8.19
N GLU A 198 12.59 -9.56 -8.75
CA GLU A 198 12.36 -10.48 -9.88
C GLU A 198 13.14 -10.04 -11.12
N ARG A 199 13.18 -8.73 -11.40
CA ARG A 199 14.01 -8.17 -12.48
C ARG A 199 15.50 -8.36 -12.22
N TYR A 200 15.96 -8.10 -11.00
CA TYR A 200 17.36 -8.31 -10.62
C TYR A 200 17.76 -9.77 -10.75
N ARG A 201 16.96 -10.70 -10.19
CA ARG A 201 17.21 -12.15 -10.32
C ARG A 201 17.21 -12.59 -11.78
N GLY A 202 16.24 -12.13 -12.57
CA GLY A 202 16.20 -12.42 -14.00
C GLY A 202 17.45 -11.94 -14.75
N MET A 203 17.98 -10.76 -14.40
CA MET A 203 19.24 -10.26 -14.97
C MET A 203 20.46 -10.99 -14.43
N PHE A 204 20.51 -11.33 -13.14
CA PHE A 204 21.64 -12.00 -12.51
C PHE A 204 21.76 -13.44 -13.02
N ASP A 205 20.67 -14.20 -12.95
CA ASP A 205 20.63 -15.63 -13.26
C ASP A 205 20.76 -15.93 -14.75
N ASN A 206 20.16 -15.09 -15.62
CA ASN A 206 20.21 -15.32 -17.07
C ASN A 206 21.38 -14.64 -17.78
N ASN A 207 22.24 -13.90 -17.07
CA ASN A 207 23.41 -13.28 -17.67
C ASN A 207 24.53 -14.31 -17.88
N HIS A 208 25.05 -14.39 -19.09
CA HIS A 208 26.16 -15.27 -19.47
C HIS A 208 27.52 -14.79 -18.96
N ALA A 209 27.63 -13.55 -18.46
CA ALA A 209 28.84 -13.08 -17.80
C ALA A 209 28.94 -13.64 -16.38
N VAL A 210 30.18 -13.96 -15.95
CA VAL A 210 30.49 -14.39 -14.58
C VAL A 210 30.19 -13.24 -13.61
N MET A 211 29.20 -13.42 -12.72
CA MET A 211 28.82 -12.44 -11.71
C MET A 211 28.93 -13.05 -10.30
N LEU A 212 29.63 -12.35 -9.41
CA LEU A 212 29.75 -12.68 -7.99
C LEU A 212 29.32 -11.47 -7.16
N LEU A 213 28.41 -11.68 -6.22
CA LEU A 213 28.05 -10.68 -5.22
C LEU A 213 28.97 -10.85 -4.01
N LEU A 214 29.68 -9.79 -3.61
CA LEU A 214 30.66 -9.84 -2.53
C LEU A 214 30.20 -8.99 -1.35
N ASP A 215 30.43 -9.49 -0.14
CA ASP A 215 30.35 -8.70 1.10
C ASP A 215 31.55 -7.73 1.13
N PRO A 216 31.33 -6.40 1.18
CA PRO A 216 32.39 -5.41 1.11
C PRO A 216 33.36 -5.46 2.30
N ASP A 217 32.89 -5.87 3.48
CA ASP A 217 33.71 -5.86 4.71
C ASP A 217 34.54 -7.14 4.81
N GLN A 218 33.92 -8.29 4.49
CA GLN A 218 34.54 -9.60 4.69
C GLN A 218 35.15 -10.21 3.41
N GLY A 219 34.79 -9.68 2.22
CA GLY A 219 35.18 -10.26 0.93
C GLY A 219 34.61 -11.66 0.69
N ARG A 220 33.55 -12.04 1.42
CA ARG A 220 32.86 -13.32 1.24
C ARG A 220 31.93 -13.22 0.04
N ILE A 221 31.86 -14.28 -0.76
CA ILE A 221 30.87 -14.38 -1.82
C ILE A 221 29.50 -14.57 -1.15
N VAL A 222 28.61 -13.61 -1.34
CA VAL A 222 27.22 -13.67 -0.87
C VAL A 222 26.38 -14.49 -1.83
N ASP A 223 26.60 -14.30 -3.13
CA ASP A 223 25.85 -14.98 -4.20
C ASP A 223 26.68 -15.12 -5.48
N ALA A 224 26.32 -16.08 -6.32
CA ALA A 224 27.00 -16.38 -7.58
C ALA A 224 25.98 -16.83 -8.63
N ASN A 225 26.01 -16.21 -9.82
CA ASN A 225 25.08 -16.58 -10.88
C ASN A 225 25.45 -17.93 -11.54
N PRO A 226 24.56 -18.56 -12.33
CA PRO A 226 24.84 -19.82 -13.00
C PRO A 226 26.11 -19.78 -13.88
N ALA A 227 26.33 -18.70 -14.62
CA ALA A 227 27.55 -18.54 -15.43
C ALA A 227 28.84 -18.55 -14.58
N ALA A 228 28.81 -18.00 -13.36
CA ALA A 228 29.93 -18.11 -12.43
C ALA A 228 30.11 -19.54 -11.91
N CYS A 229 29.01 -20.24 -11.62
CA CYS A 229 29.07 -21.65 -11.21
C CYS A 229 29.70 -22.52 -12.30
N ASP A 230 29.30 -22.34 -13.54
CA ASP A 230 29.83 -23.05 -14.71
C ASP A 230 31.29 -22.71 -14.96
N PHE A 231 31.66 -21.43 -14.87
CA PHE A 231 33.03 -20.97 -15.09
C PHE A 231 34.00 -21.49 -14.02
N TYR A 232 33.62 -21.41 -12.75
CA TYR A 232 34.48 -21.87 -11.65
C TYR A 232 34.39 -23.38 -11.42
N GLY A 233 33.32 -24.05 -11.88
CA GLY A 233 33.08 -25.48 -11.69
C GLY A 233 32.58 -25.86 -10.29
N TRP A 234 32.03 -24.91 -9.53
CA TRP A 234 31.53 -25.12 -8.18
C TRP A 234 30.06 -24.71 -8.09
N PRO A 235 29.20 -25.47 -7.37
CA PRO A 235 27.84 -25.04 -7.10
C PRO A 235 27.82 -23.78 -6.23
N ALA A 236 26.78 -22.97 -6.37
CA ALA A 236 26.60 -21.69 -5.66
C ALA A 236 26.84 -21.80 -4.15
N ASP A 237 26.35 -22.87 -3.50
CA ASP A 237 26.54 -23.13 -2.07
C ASP A 237 28.01 -23.31 -1.64
N ARG A 238 28.86 -23.82 -2.54
CA ARG A 238 30.31 -23.92 -2.29
C ARG A 238 31.03 -22.63 -2.60
N LEU A 239 30.58 -21.87 -3.61
CA LEU A 239 31.14 -20.55 -3.92
C LEU A 239 30.85 -19.56 -2.79
N SER A 240 29.64 -19.55 -2.24
CA SER A 240 29.23 -18.65 -1.15
C SER A 240 29.98 -18.89 0.17
N ARG A 241 30.55 -20.08 0.36
CA ARG A 241 31.41 -20.41 1.51
C ARG A 241 32.86 -19.95 1.34
N ARG A 242 33.23 -19.43 0.17
CA ARG A 242 34.60 -18.98 -0.13
C ARG A 242 34.73 -17.46 -0.02
N ARG A 243 35.96 -17.02 0.26
CA ARG A 243 36.34 -15.61 0.23
C ARG A 243 37.13 -15.31 -1.03
N PHE A 244 36.81 -14.18 -1.65
CA PHE A 244 37.59 -13.65 -2.75
C PHE A 244 38.90 -13.09 -2.20
N PRO A 245 40.07 -13.40 -2.79
CA PRO A 245 41.35 -12.88 -2.29
C PRO A 245 41.37 -11.35 -2.41
N ARG A 246 41.43 -10.66 -1.26
CA ARG A 246 41.49 -9.20 -1.20
C ARG A 246 42.80 -8.73 -1.83
N ARG A 247 42.72 -7.94 -2.91
CA ARG A 247 43.91 -7.38 -3.59
C ARG A 247 44.70 -6.54 -2.55
N PRO A 248 46.00 -6.78 -2.36
CA PRO A 248 46.77 -6.04 -1.36
C PRO A 248 46.82 -4.55 -1.72
N SER A 249 46.86 -3.68 -0.71
CA SER A 249 47.00 -2.24 -0.91
C SER A 249 48.28 -1.92 -1.69
N PRO A 250 48.34 -0.80 -2.44
CA PRO A 250 49.53 -0.43 -3.22
C PRO A 250 50.82 -0.33 -2.38
N ALA A 251 50.70 -0.05 -1.07
CA ALA A 251 51.83 -0.03 -0.14
C ALA A 251 52.33 -1.45 0.19
N ALA A 252 51.43 -2.43 0.30
CA ALA A 252 51.77 -3.82 0.58
C ALA A 252 52.38 -4.53 -0.66
N SER A 253 51.96 -4.17 -1.87
CA SER A 253 52.53 -4.72 -3.12
C SER A 253 53.98 -4.28 -3.35
N ARG A 254 54.34 -3.03 -3.01
CA ARG A 254 55.73 -2.54 -3.08
C ARG A 254 56.71 -3.25 -2.15
N ARG A 255 56.25 -3.65 -0.96
CA ARG A 255 57.06 -4.43 0.01
C ARG A 255 57.30 -5.86 -0.47
N ARG A 256 56.31 -6.47 -1.15
CA ARG A 256 56.39 -7.84 -1.67
C ARG A 256 57.27 -7.95 -2.91
N ALA A 257 57.36 -6.90 -3.73
CA ALA A 257 58.25 -6.85 -4.90
C ALA A 257 59.75 -6.76 -4.54
N LYS A 258 60.11 -6.41 -3.30
CA LYS A 258 61.50 -6.29 -2.84
C LYS A 258 62.00 -7.47 -1.98
N ALA A 259 61.16 -8.46 -1.69
CA ALA A 259 61.58 -9.63 -0.92
C ALA A 259 62.10 -10.73 -1.87
N PRO A 260 63.25 -11.38 -1.59
CA PRO A 260 63.71 -12.52 -2.38
C PRO A 260 62.69 -13.66 -2.29
N ALA A 261 62.45 -14.33 -3.41
CA ALA A 261 61.48 -15.42 -3.51
C ALA A 261 61.93 -16.62 -2.67
N SER A 262 61.37 -16.77 -1.47
CA SER A 262 61.41 -18.03 -0.73
C SER A 262 60.29 -18.95 -1.24
N PRO A 263 60.54 -20.26 -1.43
CA PRO A 263 59.48 -21.20 -1.77
C PRO A 263 58.50 -21.31 -0.60
N SER A 264 57.25 -20.88 -0.80
CA SER A 264 56.18 -21.08 0.18
C SER A 264 55.73 -22.54 0.14
N PRO A 265 55.53 -23.21 1.30
CA PRO A 265 54.88 -24.51 1.32
C PRO A 265 53.43 -24.35 0.82
N ALA A 266 52.94 -25.37 0.12
CA ALA A 266 51.58 -25.45 -0.39
C ALA A 266 50.57 -25.25 0.76
N ALA A 267 49.86 -24.13 0.77
CA ALA A 267 48.71 -23.95 1.63
C ALA A 267 47.52 -24.74 1.06
N PRO A 268 46.90 -25.66 1.82
CA PRO A 268 45.71 -26.36 1.33
C PRO A 268 44.54 -25.37 1.34
N GLY A 269 44.02 -25.04 0.15
CA GLY A 269 42.77 -24.26 0.00
C GLY A 269 42.89 -22.81 -0.48
N GLY A 270 44.08 -22.37 -0.93
CA GLY A 270 44.25 -21.06 -1.56
C GLY A 270 43.82 -21.06 -3.03
N TRP A 271 43.15 -19.99 -3.46
CA TRP A 271 42.80 -19.77 -4.87
C TRP A 271 44.10 -19.70 -5.69
N SER A 272 44.38 -20.71 -6.52
CA SER A 272 45.30 -20.53 -7.63
C SER A 272 44.57 -19.67 -8.65
N CYS A 273 44.90 -18.38 -8.66
CA CYS A 273 44.57 -17.52 -9.78
C CYS A 273 45.17 -18.19 -11.02
N CYS A 274 44.34 -18.75 -11.90
CA CYS A 274 44.77 -19.18 -13.23
C CYS A 274 45.18 -17.93 -14.02
N ALA A 275 46.35 -17.39 -13.71
CA ALA A 275 47.13 -16.60 -14.63
C ALA A 275 47.94 -17.57 -15.48
N SER A 276 47.27 -18.44 -16.23
CA SER A 276 47.88 -19.01 -17.43
C SER A 276 47.90 -17.90 -18.48
N PRO A 277 49.06 -17.49 -19.01
CA PRO A 277 49.11 -16.53 -20.08
C PRO A 277 48.28 -17.07 -21.25
N TRP A 278 47.35 -16.24 -21.70
CA TRP A 278 46.50 -16.48 -22.85
C TRP A 278 47.39 -16.73 -24.07
N THR A 279 47.65 -17.98 -24.42
CA THR A 279 48.15 -18.35 -25.75
C THR A 279 46.93 -18.60 -26.63
N PRO A 280 46.66 -17.76 -27.65
CA PRO A 280 45.54 -18.00 -28.55
C PRO A 280 45.80 -19.31 -29.30
N ALA A 281 44.90 -20.27 -29.15
CA ALA A 281 44.92 -21.50 -29.94
C ALA A 281 44.79 -21.14 -31.43
N SER A 282 45.81 -21.50 -32.20
CA SER A 282 45.83 -21.40 -33.65
C SER A 282 44.63 -22.12 -34.25
N ARG A 283 43.78 -21.39 -34.98
CA ARG A 283 42.75 -21.99 -35.85
C ARG A 283 43.43 -22.87 -36.91
N PRO A 284 42.99 -24.11 -37.15
CA PRO A 284 43.43 -24.85 -38.33
C PRO A 284 42.85 -24.19 -39.58
N SER A 285 43.73 -23.82 -40.51
CA SER A 285 43.36 -23.35 -41.83
C SER A 285 42.79 -24.50 -42.65
N THR A 286 41.47 -24.58 -42.80
CA THR A 286 40.87 -25.36 -43.87
C THR A 286 40.74 -24.48 -45.11
N ARG A 287 41.71 -24.62 -46.01
CA ARG A 287 41.55 -24.33 -47.45
C ARG A 287 40.60 -25.37 -48.03
N ARG A 288 39.44 -24.93 -48.53
CA ARG A 288 38.88 -25.20 -49.87
C ARG A 288 37.46 -24.67 -49.92
#